data_AF-A0A8T3XYD7-F1
#
_entry.id   AF-A0A8T3XYD7-F1
#
_cell.length_a   1.000
_cell.length_b   1.000
_cell.length_c   1.000
_cell.angle_alpha   90.00
_cell.angle_beta   90.00
_cell.angle_gamma   90.00
#
_symmetry.space_group_name_H-M   'P 1'
#
loop_
_entity.id
_entity.type
_entity.pdbx_description
1 polymer ?
#
loop_
_entity_poly.entity_id
_entity_poly.type
_entity_poly.pdbx_seq_one_letter_code
_entity_poly.pdbx_strand_id
1 'polypeptide(L)'
;MALVEGVSPLAGIGMAILLAVALAEFSKFRSRAEKGFNWLALGGVLYVFAGATSVATGGFVGEVLTASVIDGVQKLIASLAWLTALIGAVFVAYQVLLEK
;
A
#
# COMPACT_ATOMS: atom_id res chain seq x y z
N MET A 1 -3.10 -20.95 -0.51
CA MET A 1 -3.57 -19.56 -0.46
C MET A 1 -3.55 -19.04 -1.88
N ALA A 2 -4.67 -19.14 -2.58
CA ALA A 2 -4.75 -18.76 -3.99
C ALA A 2 -4.65 -17.24 -4.09
N LEU A 3 -3.50 -16.74 -4.51
CA LEU A 3 -3.40 -15.38 -5.02
C LEU A 3 -4.33 -15.30 -6.23
N VAL A 4 -5.16 -14.27 -6.30
CA VAL A 4 -5.96 -13.95 -7.50
C VAL A 4 -5.02 -13.96 -8.70
N GLU A 5 -5.22 -14.90 -9.64
CA GLU A 5 -4.36 -15.02 -10.81
C GLU A 5 -4.37 -13.68 -11.57
N GLY A 6 -3.19 -13.10 -11.77
CA GLY A 6 -3.02 -11.81 -12.46
C GLY A 6 -2.82 -10.59 -11.56
N VAL A 7 -2.91 -10.71 -10.23
CA VAL A 7 -2.59 -9.59 -9.32
C VAL A 7 -1.17 -9.74 -8.78
N SER A 8 -0.32 -8.72 -8.97
CA SER A 8 1.03 -8.73 -8.41
C SER A 8 0.98 -8.78 -6.88
N PRO A 9 1.90 -9.51 -6.20
CA PRO A 9 1.88 -9.63 -4.74
C PRO A 9 1.84 -8.28 -4.00
N LEU A 10 2.51 -7.27 -4.57
CA LEU A 10 2.51 -5.90 -4.05
C LEU A 10 1.12 -5.25 -4.12
N ALA A 11 0.42 -5.40 -5.25
CA ALA A 11 -0.95 -4.93 -5.38
C ALA A 11 -1.90 -5.65 -4.41
N GLY A 12 -1.70 -6.96 -4.20
CA GLY A 12 -2.45 -7.73 -3.21
C GLY A 12 -2.28 -7.20 -1.79
N ILE A 13 -1.04 -6.89 -1.38
CA ILE A 13 -0.74 -6.27 -0.07
C ILE A 13 -1.42 -4.90 0.03
N GLY A 14 -1.31 -4.06 -1.00
CA GLY A 14 -1.93 -2.75 -1.03
C GLY A 14 -3.45 -2.81 -0.88
N MET A 15 -4.10 -3.71 -1.61
CA MET A 15 -5.55 -3.94 -1.48
C MET A 15 -5.93 -4.44 -0.08
N ALA A 16 -5.17 -5.34 0.52
CA ALA A 16 -5.44 -5.81 1.87
C ALA A 16 -5.36 -4.67 2.90
N ILE A 17 -4.37 -3.78 2.78
CA ILE A 17 -4.24 -2.60 3.65
C ILE A 17 -5.41 -1.64 3.45
N LEU A 18 -5.79 -1.35 2.20
CA LEU A 18 -6.92 -0.47 1.90
C LEU A 18 -8.25 -1.05 2.38
N LEU A 19 -8.44 -2.36 2.27
CA LEU A 19 -9.59 -3.06 2.83
C LEU A 19 -9.62 -2.95 4.36
N ALA A 20 -8.47 -3.08 5.03
CA ALA A 20 -8.40 -2.88 6.48
C ALA A 20 -8.79 -1.46 6.89
N VAL A 21 -8.35 -0.43 6.13
CA VAL A 21 -8.76 0.96 6.35
C VAL A 21 -10.27 1.15 6.12
N ALA A 22 -10.82 0.56 5.06
CA ALA A 22 -12.26 0.65 4.76
C ALA A 22 -13.12 -0.05 5.83
N LEU A 23 -12.68 -1.22 6.32
CA LEU A 23 -13.35 -1.92 7.42
C LEU A 23 -13.24 -1.14 8.74
N ALA A 24 -12.13 -0.47 8.99
CA ALA A 24 -11.97 0.41 10.15
C ALA A 24 -12.90 1.63 10.09
N GLU A 25 -13.15 2.19 8.90
CA GLU A 25 -14.16 3.23 8.69
C GLU A 25 -15.57 2.70 8.98
N PHE A 26 -15.93 1.55 8.39
CA PHE A 26 -17.25 0.95 8.52
C PHE A 26 -17.60 0.63 9.99
N SER A 27 -16.62 0.15 10.76
CA SER A 27 -16.78 -0.14 12.18
C SER A 27 -16.70 1.09 13.09
N LYS A 28 -16.52 2.30 12.54
CA LYS A 28 -16.21 3.55 13.27
C LYS A 28 -14.96 3.44 14.15
N PHE A 29 -14.10 2.46 13.90
CA PHE A 29 -12.84 2.29 14.61
C PHE A 29 -11.80 3.32 14.17
N ARG A 30 -11.90 3.81 12.93
CA ARG A 30 -10.99 4.80 12.37
C ARG A 30 -10.92 6.09 13.19
N SER A 31 -12.04 6.53 13.77
CA SER A 31 -12.09 7.75 14.58
C SER A 31 -11.19 7.70 15.82
N ARG A 32 -10.81 6.50 16.28
CA ARG A 32 -9.86 6.33 17.39
C ARG A 32 -8.40 6.48 16.97
N ALA A 33 -8.10 6.38 15.68
CA ALA A 33 -6.73 6.36 15.19
C ALA A 33 -6.60 6.99 13.79
N GLU A 34 -7.23 8.14 13.56
CA GLU A 34 -7.34 8.76 12.23
C GLU A 34 -5.98 8.96 11.56
N LYS A 35 -4.98 9.40 12.33
CA LYS A 35 -3.64 9.65 11.81
C LYS A 35 -2.99 8.35 11.35
N GLY A 36 -3.08 7.28 12.13
CA GLY A 36 -2.57 5.98 11.77
C GLY A 36 -3.23 5.40 10.52
N PHE A 37 -4.56 5.50 10.43
CA PHE A 37 -5.30 5.04 9.26
C PHE A 37 -5.04 5.86 8.00
N ASN A 38 -4.76 7.17 8.11
CA ASN A 38 -4.36 7.98 6.96
C ASN A 38 -3.00 7.55 6.40
N TRP A 39 -2.03 7.21 7.26
CA TRP A 39 -0.74 6.65 6.84
C TRP A 39 -0.88 5.24 6.24
N LEU A 40 -1.75 4.40 6.80
CA LEU A 40 -2.08 3.09 6.22
C LEU A 40 -2.72 3.23 4.85
N ALA A 41 -3.66 4.17 4.68
CA ALA A 41 -4.29 4.44 3.38
C ALA A 41 -3.25 4.86 2.34
N LEU A 42 -2.34 5.77 2.70
CA LEU A 42 -1.25 6.19 1.83
C LEU A 42 -0.35 5.02 1.43
N GLY A 43 0.07 4.20 2.40
CA GLY A 43 0.89 3.01 2.14
C GLY A 43 0.17 1.99 1.26
N GLY A 44 -1.12 1.77 1.49
CA GLY A 44 -1.97 0.91 0.66
C GLY A 44 -2.03 1.36 -0.80
N VAL A 45 -2.26 2.66 -1.05
CA VAL A 45 -2.25 3.23 -2.41
C VAL A 45 -0.88 3.07 -3.06
N LEU A 46 0.21 3.35 -2.33
CA LEU A 46 1.57 3.20 -2.86
C LEU A 46 1.90 1.75 -3.21
N TYR A 47 1.45 0.77 -2.42
CA TYR A 47 1.61 -0.65 -2.72
C TYR A 47 0.84 -1.08 -3.97
N VAL A 48 -0.40 -0.58 -4.14
CA VAL A 48 -1.17 -0.81 -5.37
C VAL A 48 -0.43 -0.21 -6.57
N PHE A 49 0.11 0.99 -6.43
CA PHE A 49 0.87 1.64 -7.50
C PHE A 49 2.17 0.90 -7.85
N ALA A 50 2.94 0.45 -6.85
CA ALA A 50 4.12 -0.41 -7.05
C ALA A 50 3.75 -1.75 -7.69
N GLY A 51 2.55 -2.26 -7.42
CA GLY A 51 2.03 -3.44 -8.10
C GLY A 51 1.66 -3.17 -9.56
N ALA A 52 1.12 -1.99 -9.88
CA ALA A 52 0.72 -1.61 -11.22
C ALA A 52 1.93 -1.37 -12.16
N THR A 53 3.08 -0.92 -11.63
CA THR A 53 4.30 -0.74 -12.44
C THR A 53 4.80 -2.04 -13.06
N SER A 54 4.52 -3.19 -12.43
CA SER A 54 4.89 -4.50 -12.98
C SER A 54 4.12 -4.86 -14.26
N VAL A 55 2.95 -4.26 -14.48
CA VAL A 55 2.13 -4.42 -15.70
C VAL A 55 2.55 -3.40 -16.77
N ALA A 56 3.14 -2.28 -16.37
CA ALA A 56 3.55 -1.19 -17.26
C ALA A 56 4.78 -1.53 -18.13
N THR A 57 5.54 -2.58 -17.79
CA THR A 57 6.72 -3.05 -18.53
C THR A 57 6.40 -3.58 -19.94
N GLY A 58 5.16 -3.98 -20.20
CA GLY A 58 4.71 -4.50 -21.50
C GLY A 58 3.94 -3.51 -22.38
N GLY A 59 3.76 -2.26 -21.94
CA GLY A 59 3.00 -1.23 -22.68
C GLY A 59 3.84 0.00 -23.05
N PHE A 60 3.17 1.10 -23.46
CA PHE A 60 3.80 2.37 -23.87
C PHE A 60 4.92 2.86 -22.92
N VAL A 61 4.78 2.63 -21.61
CA VAL A 61 5.80 3.01 -20.61
C VAL A 61 7.07 2.19 -20.75
N GLY A 62 6.98 0.89 -21.06
CA GLY A 62 8.13 0.01 -21.33
C GLY A 62 8.82 0.28 -22.67
N GLU A 63 8.12 0.90 -23.63
CA GLU A 63 8.74 1.38 -24.88
C GLU A 63 9.58 2.65 -24.67
N VAL A 64 9.20 3.48 -23.69
CA VAL A 64 9.87 4.75 -23.39
C VAL A 64 10.95 4.61 -22.31
N LEU A 65 10.76 3.71 -21.34
CA LEU A 65 11.67 3.50 -20.20
C LEU A 65 12.24 2.08 -20.22
N THR A 66 13.56 1.97 -19.98
CA THR A 66 14.21 0.66 -19.87
C THR A 66 13.72 -0.12 -18.65
N ALA A 67 13.75 -1.45 -18.74
CA ALA A 67 13.31 -2.34 -17.66
C ALA A 67 14.04 -2.08 -16.32
N SER A 68 15.31 -1.65 -16.36
CA SER A 68 16.08 -1.31 -15.15
C SER A 68 15.56 -0.06 -14.43
N VAL A 69 15.08 0.94 -15.17
CA VAL A 69 14.49 2.16 -14.59
C VAL A 69 13.15 1.82 -13.95
N ILE A 70 12.32 1.00 -14.61
CA ILE A 70 11.03 0.57 -14.07
C ILE A 70 11.21 -0.25 -12.78
N ASP A 71 12.15 -1.20 -12.76
CA ASP A 71 12.49 -1.98 -11.56
C ASP A 71 12.99 -1.09 -10.41
N GLY A 72 13.86 -0.12 -10.70
CA GLY A 72 14.34 0.84 -9.71
C GLY A 72 13.23 1.69 -9.09
N VAL A 73 12.33 2.22 -9.93
CA VAL A 73 11.15 3.00 -9.47
C VAL A 73 10.21 2.12 -8.66
N GLN A 74 9.93 0.90 -9.11
CA GLN A 74 9.05 -0.03 -8.38
C GLN A 74 9.60 -0.34 -6.99
N LYS A 75 10.90 -0.62 -6.86
CA LYS A 75 11.57 -0.87 -5.57
C LYS A 75 11.50 0.35 -4.64
N LEU A 76 11.73 1.54 -5.18
CA LEU A 76 11.66 2.78 -4.41
C LEU A 76 10.23 3.03 -3.89
N ILE A 77 9.23 2.89 -4.75
CA ILE A 77 7.82 3.08 -4.36
C ILE A 77 7.38 2.00 -3.37
N ALA A 78 7.74 0.73 -3.58
CA ALA A 78 7.44 -0.34 -2.64
C ALA A 78 8.09 -0.10 -1.27
N SER A 79 9.31 0.44 -1.24
CA SER A 79 10.00 0.79 0.01
C SER A 79 9.30 1.94 0.74
N LEU A 80 8.86 2.96 0.02
CA LEU A 80 8.05 4.06 0.59
C LEU A 80 6.69 3.56 1.07
N ALA A 81 6.04 2.66 0.33
CA ALA A 81 4.79 2.02 0.71
C ALA A 81 4.94 1.22 2.02
N TRP A 82 6.04 0.48 2.15
CA TRP A 82 6.38 -0.26 3.36
C TRP A 82 6.59 0.67 4.56
N LEU A 83 7.40 1.73 4.40
CA LEU A 83 7.67 2.69 5.47
C LEU A 83 6.40 3.40 5.93
N THR A 84 5.57 3.86 4.99
CA THR A 84 4.30 4.55 5.32
C THR A 84 3.30 3.61 5.99
N ALA A 85 3.21 2.35 5.54
CA ALA A 85 2.39 1.34 6.21
C ALA A 85 2.89 1.03 7.63
N LEU A 86 4.21 0.96 7.83
CA LEU A 86 4.81 0.74 9.15
C LEU A 86 4.50 1.91 10.09
N ILE A 87 4.69 3.15 9.63
CA ILE A 87 4.34 4.35 10.38
C ILE A 87 2.86 4.32 10.75
N GLY A 88 1.98 4.02 9.79
CA GLY A 88 0.55 3.92 10.03
C GLY A 88 0.20 2.87 11.08
N ALA A 89 0.80 1.68 11.01
CA ALA A 89 0.59 0.62 12.00
C ALA A 89 1.03 1.04 13.41
N VAL A 90 2.18 1.69 13.54
CA VAL A 90 2.69 2.22 14.82
C VAL A 90 1.74 3.29 15.38
N PHE A 91 1.28 4.22 14.54
CA PHE A 91 0.32 5.24 14.98
C PHE A 91 -1.02 4.63 15.38
N VAL A 92 -1.56 3.66 14.63
CA VAL A 92 -2.80 2.96 15.03
C VAL A 92 -2.60 2.28 16.39
N ALA A 93 -1.51 1.55 16.58
CA ALA A 93 -1.23 0.90 17.86
C ALA A 93 -1.09 1.93 19.01
N TYR A 94 -0.37 3.02 18.79
CA TYR A 94 -0.22 4.10 19.78
C TYR A 94 -1.56 4.72 20.15
N GLN A 95 -2.35 5.14 19.17
CA GLN A 95 -3.62 5.83 19.40
C GLN A 95 -4.66 4.90 20.03
N VAL A 96 -4.70 3.63 19.65
CA VAL A 96 -5.68 2.67 20.20
C VAL A 96 -5.31 2.22 21.61
N LEU A 97 -4.03 2.06 21.92
CA LEU A 97 -3.58 1.49 23.20
C LEU A 97 -3.26 2.54 24.26
N LEU A 98 -2.79 3.73 23.87
CA LEU A 98 -2.25 4.73 24.79
C LEU A 98 -3.08 6.02 24.86
N GLU A 99 -3.71 6.45 23.76
CA GLU A 99 -4.69 7.54 23.77
C GLU A 99 -6.09 6.95 24.01
N LYS A 100 -6.54 6.91 25.26
CA LYS A 100 -7.93 6.54 25.60
C LYS A 100 -8.89 7.69 25.43
#